data_AF-A0AAV6TMC6-F1
#
_entry.id   AF-A0AAV6TMC6-F1
#
_cell.length_a   1.000
_cell.length_b   1.000
_cell.length_c   1.000
_cell.angle_alpha   90.00
_cell.angle_beta   90.00
_cell.angle_gamma   90.00
#
_symmetry.space_group_name_H-M   'P 1'
#
loop_
_entity.id
_entity.type
_entity.pdbx_description
1 polymer ?
#
loop_
_entity_poly.entity_id
_entity_poly.type
_entity_poly.pdbx_seq_one_letter_code
_entity_poly.pdbx_strand_id
1 'polypeptide(L)'
;MKLPSGAQDISTCQYGAPVVLSFPHFYFGDPSYLKGIDGLHPNSSLHGFHMDIEPNTGFSIDAFVRFQVNLHIERILGISQLQNIPKMTFPVFWVEIAFTLTDDLAD
;
A
#
# COMPACT_ATOMS: atom_id res chain seq x y z
N MET A 1 -0.40 13.22 -9.61
CA MET A 1 -0.59 12.24 -10.71
C MET A 1 -2.03 11.74 -10.72
N LYS A 2 -2.60 11.31 -11.85
CA LYS A 2 -3.93 10.66 -11.87
C LYS A 2 -3.75 9.15 -11.86
N LEU A 3 -4.13 8.51 -10.76
CA LEU A 3 -4.04 7.06 -10.55
C LEU A 3 -5.44 6.40 -10.60
N PRO A 4 -5.55 5.15 -11.07
CA PRO A 4 -6.75 4.32 -10.84
C PRO A 4 -7.07 4.14 -9.34
N SER A 5 -8.30 3.75 -9.02
CA SER A 5 -8.76 3.60 -7.63
C SER A 5 -7.93 2.61 -6.80
N GLY A 6 -7.76 2.88 -5.50
CA GLY A 6 -7.06 2.01 -4.55
C GLY A 6 -5.54 2.20 -4.51
N ALA A 7 -5.04 3.31 -5.07
CA ALA A 7 -3.69 3.78 -4.86
C ALA A 7 -3.68 5.29 -4.57
N GLN A 8 -2.73 5.71 -3.74
CA GLN A 8 -2.59 7.09 -3.27
C GLN A 8 -1.19 7.62 -3.60
N ASP A 9 -1.12 8.68 -4.40
CA ASP A 9 0.10 9.43 -4.66
C ASP A 9 0.50 10.17 -3.37
N ILE A 10 1.70 9.88 -2.85
CA ILE A 10 2.28 10.53 -1.67
C ILE A 10 3.59 11.25 -1.99
N SER A 11 3.81 11.59 -3.27
CA SER A 11 5.03 12.26 -3.71
C SER A 11 5.32 13.56 -2.98
N THR A 12 4.28 14.31 -2.62
CA THR A 12 4.39 15.54 -1.81
C THR A 12 4.94 15.28 -0.41
N CYS A 13 4.61 14.13 0.18
CA CYS A 13 5.14 13.70 1.48
C CYS A 13 6.56 13.15 1.38
N GLN A 14 6.99 12.75 0.19
CA GLN A 14 8.27 12.09 -0.08
C GLN A 14 9.21 12.97 -0.93
N TYR A 15 9.18 14.29 -0.70
CA TYR A 15 10.10 15.25 -1.33
C TYR A 15 10.13 15.19 -2.87
N GLY A 16 9.00 14.86 -3.50
CA GLY A 16 8.87 14.73 -4.95
C GLY A 16 9.21 13.36 -5.52
N ALA A 17 9.63 12.39 -4.71
CA ALA A 17 9.81 11.01 -5.16
C ALA A 17 8.47 10.40 -5.59
N PRO A 18 8.41 9.56 -6.65
CA PRO A 18 7.15 9.06 -7.22
C PRO A 18 6.57 7.89 -6.41
N VAL A 19 6.46 8.05 -5.10
CA VAL A 19 6.01 7.02 -4.16
C VAL A 19 4.48 6.99 -4.14
N VAL A 20 3.93 5.77 -4.22
CA VAL A 20 2.50 5.50 -4.21
C VAL A 20 2.17 4.45 -3.15
N LEU A 21 1.19 4.74 -2.29
CA LEU A 21 0.68 3.77 -1.32
C LEU A 21 -0.52 3.01 -1.89
N SER A 22 -0.66 1.74 -1.52
CA SER A 22 -1.85 0.93 -1.77
C SER A 22 -2.02 -0.08 -0.63
N PHE A 23 -3.08 -0.89 -0.67
CA PHE A 23 -3.09 -2.14 0.12
C PHE A 23 -2.12 -3.17 -0.50
N PRO A 24 -1.68 -4.18 0.28
CA PRO A 24 -0.85 -5.25 -0.23
C PRO A 24 -1.48 -5.96 -1.43
N HIS A 25 -0.64 -6.26 -2.42
CA HIS A 25 -1.02 -6.85 -3.70
C HIS A 25 -2.16 -6.09 -4.41
N PHE A 26 -2.28 -4.77 -4.16
CA PHE A 26 -3.37 -3.93 -4.65
C PHE A 26 -4.77 -4.46 -4.28
N TYR A 27 -4.92 -5.01 -3.07
CA TYR A 27 -6.24 -5.33 -2.53
C TYR A 27 -7.16 -4.09 -2.52
N PHE A 28 -8.42 -4.24 -2.92
CA PHE A 28 -9.35 -3.13 -3.24
C PHE A 28 -8.91 -2.14 -4.35
N GLY A 29 -7.80 -2.42 -5.02
CA GLY A 29 -7.32 -1.64 -6.17
C GLY A 29 -8.04 -1.98 -7.47
N ASP A 30 -7.95 -1.07 -8.43
CA ASP A 30 -8.39 -1.33 -9.80
C ASP A 30 -7.60 -2.53 -10.39
N PRO A 31 -8.27 -3.49 -11.07
CA PRO A 31 -7.60 -4.68 -11.63
C PRO A 31 -6.47 -4.38 -12.62
N SER A 32 -6.41 -3.17 -13.19
CA SER A 32 -5.29 -2.73 -14.03
C SER A 32 -3.94 -2.79 -13.33
N TYR A 33 -3.87 -2.66 -12.01
CA TYR A 33 -2.62 -2.78 -11.26
C TYR A 33 -2.00 -4.17 -11.30
N LEU A 34 -2.81 -5.21 -11.56
CA LEU A 34 -2.34 -6.59 -11.65
C LEU A 34 -1.78 -6.91 -13.05
N LYS A 35 -2.02 -6.05 -14.05
CA LYS A 35 -1.59 -6.30 -15.42
C LYS A 35 -0.09 -6.05 -15.57
N GLY A 36 0.62 -7.05 -16.06
CA GLY A 36 2.07 -6.95 -16.32
C GLY A 36 2.95 -7.15 -15.08
N ILE A 37 2.39 -7.61 -13.97
CA ILE A 37 3.14 -8.04 -12.78
C ILE A 37 2.68 -9.44 -12.40
N ASP A 38 3.56 -10.42 -12.57
CA ASP A 38 3.32 -11.78 -12.10
C ASP A 38 3.57 -11.87 -10.58
N GLY A 39 2.78 -12.71 -9.90
CA GLY A 39 2.91 -12.98 -8.45
C GLY A 39 2.01 -12.14 -7.53
N LEU A 40 1.18 -11.25 -8.09
CA LEU A 40 0.22 -10.49 -7.29
C LEU A 40 -1.10 -11.26 -7.09
N HIS A 41 -1.41 -11.61 -5.85
CA HIS A 41 -2.63 -12.32 -5.47
C HIS A 41 -3.36 -11.59 -4.33
N PRO A 42 -4.22 -10.60 -4.62
CA PRO A 42 -5.01 -9.93 -3.60
C PRO A 42 -5.84 -10.94 -2.79
N ASN A 43 -5.78 -10.86 -1.47
CA ASN A 43 -6.47 -11.79 -0.57
C ASN A 43 -7.01 -10.99 0.63
N SER A 44 -8.29 -11.15 0.94
CA SER A 44 -8.94 -10.37 2.00
C SER A 44 -8.38 -10.63 3.39
N SER A 45 -8.10 -11.90 3.72
CA SER A 45 -7.57 -12.30 5.03
C SER A 45 -6.13 -11.85 5.24
N LEU A 46 -5.32 -11.79 4.17
CA LEU A 46 -3.90 -11.44 4.25
C LEU A 46 -3.61 -9.96 3.99
N HIS A 47 -4.45 -9.26 3.21
CA HIS A 47 -4.15 -7.92 2.71
C HIS A 47 -5.18 -6.86 3.13
N GLY A 48 -6.13 -7.23 4.00
CA GLY A 48 -7.03 -6.28 4.65
C GLY A 48 -6.35 -5.41 5.71
N PHE A 49 -7.12 -4.46 6.23
CA PHE A 49 -6.80 -3.64 7.39
C PHE A 49 -7.84 -3.90 8.47
N HIS A 50 -7.42 -3.89 9.73
CA HIS A 50 -8.28 -4.14 10.87
C HIS A 50 -7.89 -3.24 12.04
N MET A 51 -8.90 -2.80 12.80
CA MET A 51 -8.72 -2.05 14.04
C MET A 51 -9.98 -2.20 14.90
N ASP A 52 -9.85 -2.91 16.01
CA ASP A 52 -10.85 -2.98 17.07
C ASP A 52 -10.64 -1.83 18.05
N ILE A 53 -11.65 -0.98 18.18
CA ILE A 53 -11.62 0.23 19.01
C ILE A 53 -12.63 0.07 20.14
N GLU A 54 -12.18 0.24 21.38
CA GLU A 54 -13.05 0.29 22.55
C GLU A 54 -13.90 1.57 22.51
N PRO A 55 -15.24 1.47 22.55
CA PRO A 55 -16.12 2.57 22.21
C PRO A 55 -16.13 3.73 23.21
N ASN A 56 -15.81 3.51 24.48
CA ASN A 56 -15.89 4.57 25.50
C ASN A 56 -14.62 5.42 25.56
N THR A 57 -13.45 4.80 25.42
CA THR A 57 -12.12 5.42 25.53
C THR A 57 -11.50 5.74 24.17
N GLY A 58 -11.89 5.01 23.12
CA GLY A 58 -11.29 5.10 21.80
C GLY A 58 -9.95 4.36 21.68
N PHE A 59 -9.56 3.56 22.67
CA PHE A 59 -8.33 2.78 22.60
C PHE A 59 -8.44 1.61 21.63
N SER A 60 -7.39 1.37 20.86
CA SER A 60 -7.28 0.18 20.02
C SER A 60 -6.96 -1.03 20.91
N ILE A 61 -7.77 -2.09 20.84
CA ILE A 61 -7.54 -3.35 21.57
C ILE A 61 -6.70 -4.30 20.71
N ASP A 62 -7.07 -4.44 19.44
CA ASP A 62 -6.32 -5.22 18.46
C ASP A 62 -6.36 -4.49 17.12
N ALA A 63 -5.23 -4.44 16.42
CA ALA A 63 -5.16 -3.80 15.11
C ALA A 63 -4.02 -4.36 14.28
N PHE A 64 -4.27 -4.43 12.98
CA PHE A 64 -3.20 -4.53 12.00
C PHE A 64 -3.44 -3.56 10.86
N VAL A 65 -2.39 -2.80 10.55
CA VAL A 65 -2.33 -1.89 9.41
C VAL A 65 -1.42 -2.51 8.38
N ARG A 66 -1.97 -2.85 7.22
CA ARG A 66 -1.22 -3.39 6.09
C ARG A 66 -1.25 -2.43 4.93
N PHE A 67 -0.07 -2.09 4.42
CA PHE A 67 0.05 -1.23 3.23
C PHE A 67 1.26 -1.62 2.41
N GLN A 68 1.22 -1.24 1.14
CA GLN A 68 2.24 -1.49 0.14
C GLN A 68 2.83 -0.18 -0.34
N VAL A 69 4.15 -0.16 -0.43
CA VAL A 69 4.92 0.93 -1.02
C VAL A 69 5.24 0.57 -2.45
N ASN A 70 4.86 1.45 -3.35
CA ASN A 70 5.04 1.30 -4.79
C ASN A 70 5.78 2.52 -5.34
N LEU A 71 6.39 2.35 -6.51
CA LEU A 71 6.93 3.44 -7.32
C LEU A 71 6.11 3.59 -8.60
N HIS A 72 5.63 4.79 -8.88
CA HIS A 72 5.11 5.07 -10.21
C HIS A 72 6.28 5.29 -11.17
N ILE A 73 6.46 4.33 -12.06
CA ILE A 73 7.51 4.34 -13.05
C ILE A 73 6.91 4.71 -14.40
N GLU A 74 7.55 5.64 -15.08
CA GLU A 74 7.26 5.98 -16.47
C GLU A 74 8.56 6.42 -17.16
N ARG A 75 8.51 6.47 -18.48
CA ARG A 75 9.65 6.94 -19.28
C ARG A 75 9.98 8.39 -18.91
N ILE A 76 11.22 8.62 -18.51
CA ILE A 76 11.77 9.96 -18.27
C ILE A 76 12.73 10.31 -19.41
N LEU A 77 12.47 11.42 -20.10
CA LEU A 77 13.37 11.95 -21.13
C LEU A 77 14.71 12.32 -20.48
N GLY A 78 15.82 11.85 -21.07
CA GLY A 78 17.17 12.07 -20.56
C GLY A 78 17.72 10.97 -19.64
N ILE A 79 16.90 10.00 -19.21
CA ILE A 79 17.36 8.82 -18.46
C ILE A 79 17.28 7.59 -19.35
N SER A 80 18.42 7.19 -19.91
CA SER A 80 18.51 6.08 -20.89
C SER A 80 17.94 4.75 -20.37
N GLN A 81 18.12 4.48 -19.08
CA GLN A 81 17.69 3.26 -18.39
C GLN A 81 16.16 3.10 -18.36
N LEU A 82 15.41 4.20 -18.45
CA LEU A 82 13.95 4.21 -18.41
C LEU A 82 13.31 4.36 -19.81
N GLN A 83 14.10 4.33 -20.90
CA GLN A 83 13.57 4.57 -22.25
C GLN A 83 12.53 3.55 -22.69
N ASN A 84 12.70 2.29 -22.27
CA ASN A 84 11.84 1.16 -22.65
C ASN A 84 11.03 0.61 -21.46
N ILE A 85 10.91 1.38 -20.37
CA ILE A 85 10.16 0.93 -19.20
C ILE A 85 8.66 1.12 -19.44
N PRO A 86 7.80 0.14 -19.12
CA PRO A 86 6.36 0.34 -19.17
C PRO A 86 5.94 1.38 -18.13
N LYS A 87 4.91 2.16 -18.46
CA LYS A 87 4.26 3.05 -17.50
C LYS A 87 3.39 2.21 -16.57
N MET A 88 3.72 2.17 -15.28
CA MET A 88 3.01 1.36 -14.29
C MET A 88 3.30 1.80 -12.85
N THR A 89 2.48 1.31 -11.91
CA THR A 89 2.76 1.41 -10.48
C THR A 89 3.41 0.12 -10.04
N PHE A 90 4.73 0.15 -9.86
CA PHE A 90 5.54 -1.03 -9.56
C PHE A 90 5.63 -1.26 -8.04
N PRO A 91 5.20 -2.43 -7.53
CA PRO A 91 5.26 -2.74 -6.11
C PRO A 91 6.70 -3.02 -5.68
N VAL A 92 7.13 -2.42 -4.57
CA VAL A 92 8.48 -2.63 -4.03
C VAL A 92 8.44 -3.57 -2.84
N PHE A 93 7.63 -3.25 -1.84
CA PHE A 93 7.41 -4.08 -0.66
C PHE A 93 6.07 -3.72 -0.01
N TRP A 94 5.57 -4.61 0.83
CA TRP A 94 4.46 -4.33 1.74
C TRP A 94 4.86 -4.66 3.16
N VAL A 95 4.20 -4.03 4.12
CA VAL A 95 4.47 -4.21 5.55
C VAL A 95 3.16 -4.38 6.32
N GLU A 96 3.25 -5.09 7.43
CA GLU A 96 2.23 -5.16 8.47
C GLU A 96 2.77 -4.45 9.72
N ILE A 97 1.96 -3.55 10.27
CA ILE A 97 2.16 -2.99 11.60
C ILE A 97 1.01 -3.50 12.45
N ALA A 98 1.31 -4.34 13.44
CA ALA A 98 0.33 -4.96 14.31
C ALA A 98 0.48 -4.48 15.76
N PHE A 99 -0.64 -4.40 16.46
CA PHE A 99 -0.73 -4.07 17.88
C PHE A 99 -1.84 -4.93 18.51
N THR A 100 -1.56 -5.51 19.66
CA THR A 100 -2.53 -6.27 20.45
C THR A 100 -2.33 -5.92 21.92
N LEU A 101 -3.42 -5.56 22.61
CA LEU A 101 -3.45 -5.31 24.04
C LEU A 101 -3.18 -6.61 24.79
N THR A 102 -2.26 -6.57 25.74
CA THR A 102 -1.97 -7.72 26.62
C THR A 102 -2.97 -7.80 27.75
N ASP A 103 -3.24 -9.01 28.25
CA ASP A 103 -4.19 -9.24 29.36
C ASP A 103 -3.85 -8.38 30.60
N ASP A 104 -2.56 -8.20 30.92
CA ASP A 104 -2.11 -7.38 32.05
C ASP A 104 -2.51 -5.89 31.96
N LEU A 105 -2.83 -5.40 30.76
CA LEU A 105 -3.26 -4.02 30.51
C LEU A 105 -4.78 -3.92 30.30
N ALA A 106 -5.47 -5.06 30.26
CA ALA A 106 -6.92 -5.16 30.07
C ALA A 106 -7.68 -5.21 31.41
N ASP A 107 -7.01 -5.58 32.51
CA ASP A 107 -7.52 -5.61 33.89
C ASP A 107 -7.46 -4.23 34.59
#